data_AF-A0A819VG92-F1
#
_entry.id   AF-A0A819VG92-F1
#
_cell.length_a   1.000
_cell.length_b   1.000
_cell.length_c   1.000
_cell.angle_alpha   90.00
_cell.angle_beta   90.00
_cell.angle_gamma   90.00
#
_symmetry.space_group_name_H-M   'P 1'
#
loop_
_entity.id
_entity.type
_entity.pdbx_description
1 polymer ?
#
loop_
_entity_poly.entity_id
_entity_poly.type
_entity_poly.pdbx_seq_one_letter_code
_entity_poly.pdbx_strand_id
1 'polypeptide(L)'
;MSFLGNIDPEMNDLSSENDTLSSDSQSDYSSDENEASHDQIEIERQNFLQQLIEFIRDANLNKTTTSSLLSLLNSSKFYDEIPASINQLVKKLDIKFYYDIFVYCSTCFTLLSKIQDRCINCGNPKKKANSELIIFSIADELRRVVQPNIELIKWYSFRENQMISDIVFGDIYKEQCSNNSTLTLMITTDGKPMIRSKATRTSVWPVMSTLVEIPPFIRERLDNMMLLGLWHSPVTPPTDLLLSKIVYLIKSLTMTGIDILVGKKFEHFDVRVQLMTGDLPARAKCNKLNSYNGFYACSRCLIEGRRCASPCKQHTLYRWLDYLPCRHLSRTQEHINQCVLLVSGDSRTSYGVLGSSPISSILSIPLQSTLDYFHLALEVHLSLFSTESCLHHIEKLSHGSISLGQQISYWWCIHRQMNSRKMINRPTLFTKAELILDSFFVYGVVENYRQEFHLVYNQTFGELPSPSMKFYSRYVHGLIVYHSTSYSRRNNCNSFSVLIDARNSRGERVNCFGQILFYFYVDNRPFYFVKQFFESKNQFSSLIRPSQENPKWEFYLNEYYSLICHAKSRLIIYPCSSIISKCIIFRLDDKYSACTPVELELEHD
;
A
#
# COMPACT_ATOMS: atom_id res chain seq x y z
N MET A 1 9.21 -13.03 -66.53
CA MET A 1 8.24 -13.83 -67.30
C MET A 1 6.87 -13.59 -66.65
N SER A 2 6.11 -12.56 -67.00
CA SER A 2 5.30 -12.35 -68.24
C SER A 2 4.14 -13.37 -68.30
N PHE A 3 2.84 -13.06 -68.43
CA PHE A 3 2.04 -12.04 -69.15
C PHE A 3 0.67 -11.95 -68.43
N LEU A 4 -0.02 -10.80 -68.22
CA LEU A 4 -0.69 -9.82 -69.11
C LEU A 4 -2.02 -10.28 -69.76
N GLY A 5 -3.02 -9.38 -69.73
CA GLY A 5 -4.21 -9.33 -70.61
C GLY A 5 -5.50 -8.95 -69.86
N ASN A 6 -5.77 -7.67 -69.53
CA ASN A 6 -6.46 -6.62 -70.32
C ASN A 6 -7.86 -6.99 -70.86
N ILE A 7 -8.84 -6.09 -70.63
CA ILE A 7 -9.65 -5.37 -71.65
C ILE A 7 -10.60 -4.39 -70.89
N ASP A 8 -10.41 -3.09 -71.13
CA ASP A 8 -11.44 -2.03 -71.09
C ASP A 8 -12.03 -1.87 -72.51
N PRO A 9 -13.20 -1.23 -72.68
CA PRO A 9 -13.17 0.14 -73.23
C PRO A 9 -14.28 1.11 -72.73
N GLU A 10 -13.94 2.42 -72.72
CA GLU A 10 -14.62 3.62 -73.30
C GLU A 10 -16.16 3.64 -73.47
N MET A 11 -16.92 4.74 -73.49
CA MET A 11 -16.75 6.20 -73.64
C MET A 11 -18.16 6.82 -73.41
N ASN A 12 -18.28 8.02 -72.87
CA ASN A 12 -18.87 9.19 -73.57
C ASN A 12 -19.18 10.39 -72.67
N ASP A 13 -18.70 11.52 -73.16
CA ASP A 13 -18.98 12.91 -72.82
C ASP A 13 -20.46 13.30 -72.89
N LEU A 14 -20.81 14.41 -72.23
CA LEU A 14 -21.27 15.65 -72.90
C LEU A 14 -21.64 16.77 -71.89
N SER A 15 -20.86 17.86 -71.95
CA SER A 15 -21.24 19.31 -72.01
C SER A 15 -22.41 19.84 -71.16
N SER A 16 -22.39 21.03 -70.53
CA SER A 16 -21.98 22.37 -71.01
C SER A 16 -22.05 23.35 -69.81
N GLU A 17 -21.02 24.13 -69.46
CA GLU A 17 -20.67 25.49 -69.94
C GLU A 17 -21.61 26.65 -69.54
N ASN A 18 -20.94 27.74 -69.10
CA ASN A 18 -21.33 29.16 -68.97
C ASN A 18 -22.00 29.59 -67.64
N ASP A 19 -21.62 30.68 -66.95
CA ASP A 19 -20.83 31.86 -67.29
C ASP A 19 -20.19 32.51 -66.05
N THR A 20 -19.01 33.08 -66.25
CA THR A 20 -18.30 34.03 -65.39
C THR A 20 -19.02 35.37 -65.23
N LEU A 21 -19.11 35.90 -64.01
CA LEU A 21 -19.15 37.34 -63.75
C LEU A 21 -18.63 37.68 -62.34
N SER A 22 -17.51 38.39 -62.33
CA SER A 22 -16.81 38.97 -61.20
C SER A 22 -17.59 40.11 -60.53
N SER A 23 -17.54 40.21 -59.20
CA SER A 23 -17.25 41.47 -58.52
C SER A 23 -16.93 41.24 -57.04
N ASP A 24 -15.78 41.80 -56.64
CA ASP A 24 -15.30 41.90 -55.27
C ASP A 24 -16.24 42.70 -54.36
N SER A 25 -16.41 42.26 -53.11
CA SER A 25 -16.12 43.05 -51.90
C SER A 25 -16.59 42.36 -50.60
N GLN A 26 -15.61 41.88 -49.84
CA GLN A 26 -15.47 41.90 -48.37
C GLN A 26 -16.74 41.76 -47.48
N SER A 27 -16.79 40.67 -46.70
CA SER A 27 -16.57 40.77 -45.24
C SER A 27 -16.45 39.38 -44.60
N ASP A 28 -15.32 39.19 -43.92
CA ASP A 28 -14.99 38.06 -43.07
C ASP A 28 -15.95 37.91 -41.89
N TYR A 29 -16.41 36.67 -41.64
CA TYR A 29 -16.61 36.12 -40.30
C TYR A 29 -16.41 34.60 -40.40
N SER A 30 -15.16 34.14 -40.28
CA SER A 30 -14.83 32.75 -40.04
C SER A 30 -15.08 32.42 -38.57
N SER A 31 -16.10 31.61 -38.31
CA SER A 31 -16.25 30.89 -37.05
C SER A 31 -15.33 29.66 -37.09
N ASP A 32 -14.14 29.79 -36.51
CA ASP A 32 -13.32 28.64 -36.12
C ASP A 32 -14.03 27.92 -34.97
N GLU A 33 -14.86 26.93 -35.29
CA GLU A 33 -15.33 25.95 -34.32
C GLU A 33 -14.33 24.78 -34.25
N ASN A 34 -13.82 24.60 -33.03
CA ASN A 34 -12.99 23.51 -32.54
C ASN A 34 -13.38 22.12 -33.08
N GLU A 35 -12.68 21.62 -34.10
CA GLU A 35 -12.57 20.17 -34.31
C GLU A 35 -11.56 19.60 -33.31
N ALA A 36 -12.06 19.07 -32.18
CA ALA A 36 -11.25 18.25 -31.30
C ALA A 36 -10.74 17.02 -32.08
N SER A 37 -9.46 16.70 -31.95
CA SER A 37 -8.88 15.54 -32.63
C SER A 37 -9.61 14.25 -32.20
N HIS A 38 -9.78 13.31 -33.13
CA HIS A 38 -10.44 12.02 -32.87
C HIS A 38 -9.87 11.28 -31.63
N ASP A 39 -8.57 11.45 -31.37
CA ASP A 39 -7.89 10.89 -30.19
C ASP A 39 -8.38 11.52 -28.88
N GLN A 40 -8.69 12.82 -28.87
CA GLN A 40 -9.16 13.51 -27.68
C GLN A 40 -10.59 13.09 -27.32
N ILE A 41 -11.45 12.91 -28.33
CA ILE A 41 -12.82 12.40 -28.16
C ILE A 41 -12.81 10.99 -27.57
N GLU A 42 -11.91 10.11 -28.05
CA GLU A 42 -11.80 8.75 -27.53
C GLU A 42 -11.28 8.72 -26.08
N ILE A 43 -10.33 9.59 -25.74
CA ILE A 43 -9.83 9.74 -24.37
C ILE A 43 -10.95 10.23 -23.44
N GLU A 44 -11.72 11.23 -23.84
CA GLU A 44 -12.86 11.74 -23.07
C GLU A 44 -13.94 10.67 -22.88
N ARG A 45 -14.21 9.88 -23.93
CA ARG A 45 -15.14 8.74 -23.87
C ARG A 45 -14.67 7.68 -22.88
N GLN A 46 -13.40 7.28 -22.93
CA GLN A 46 -12.81 6.35 -21.97
C GLN A 46 -12.91 6.88 -20.52
N ASN A 47 -12.60 8.16 -20.33
CA ASN A 47 -12.69 8.82 -19.02
C ASN A 47 -14.14 8.84 -18.50
N PHE A 48 -15.12 9.11 -19.36
CA PHE A 48 -16.54 9.08 -19.00
C PHE A 48 -16.99 7.67 -18.57
N LEU A 49 -16.65 6.63 -19.35
CA LEU A 49 -16.98 5.24 -19.00
C LEU A 49 -16.30 4.81 -17.68
N GLN A 50 -15.08 5.28 -17.44
CA GLN A 50 -14.37 5.10 -16.18
C GLN A 50 -15.12 5.75 -15.01
N GLN A 51 -15.50 7.02 -15.14
CA GLN A 51 -16.28 7.73 -14.12
C GLN A 51 -17.62 7.06 -13.86
N LEU A 52 -18.25 6.48 -14.89
CA LEU A 52 -19.51 5.77 -14.77
C LEU A 52 -19.38 4.49 -13.94
N ILE A 53 -18.33 3.68 -14.16
CA ILE A 53 -18.03 2.51 -13.29
C ILE A 53 -17.77 2.97 -11.85
N GLU A 54 -17.01 4.05 -11.68
CA GLU A 54 -16.69 4.59 -10.36
C GLU A 54 -17.95 5.09 -9.64
N PHE A 55 -18.87 5.74 -10.35
CA PHE A 55 -20.16 6.16 -9.81
C PHE A 55 -21.03 4.96 -9.44
N ILE A 56 -21.17 3.96 -10.32
CA ILE A 56 -21.92 2.72 -10.04
C ILE A 56 -21.41 2.06 -8.76
N ARG A 57 -20.08 2.04 -8.59
CA ARG A 57 -19.40 1.56 -7.39
C ARG A 57 -19.73 2.44 -6.18
N ASP A 58 -19.44 3.74 -6.25
CA ASP A 58 -19.51 4.64 -5.10
C ASP A 58 -20.95 4.85 -4.60
N ALA A 59 -21.92 4.83 -5.50
CA ALA A 59 -23.35 4.87 -5.20
C ALA A 59 -23.96 3.51 -4.83
N ASN A 60 -23.16 2.44 -4.86
CA ASN A 60 -23.55 1.07 -4.52
C ASN A 60 -24.77 0.57 -5.30
N LEU A 61 -24.79 0.79 -6.61
CA LEU A 61 -25.94 0.44 -7.45
C LEU A 61 -26.00 -1.07 -7.69
N ASN A 62 -27.16 -1.66 -7.46
CA ASN A 62 -27.40 -3.06 -7.83
C ASN A 62 -27.54 -3.21 -9.36
N LYS A 63 -27.56 -4.45 -9.86
CA LYS A 63 -27.64 -4.75 -11.30
C LYS A 63 -28.86 -4.09 -11.98
N THR A 64 -30.02 -4.12 -11.34
CA THR A 64 -31.26 -3.55 -11.88
C THR A 64 -31.15 -2.03 -11.98
N THR A 65 -30.75 -1.36 -10.90
CA THR A 65 -30.57 0.09 -10.86
C THR A 65 -29.47 0.55 -11.82
N THR A 66 -28.40 -0.22 -11.96
CA THR A 66 -27.33 0.02 -12.95
C THR A 66 -27.88 -0.04 -14.37
N SER A 67 -28.65 -1.08 -14.72
CA SER A 67 -29.30 -1.16 -16.03
C SER A 67 -30.29 -0.02 -16.28
N SER A 68 -31.05 0.40 -15.27
CA SER A 68 -31.94 1.57 -15.37
C SER A 68 -31.16 2.87 -15.60
N LEU A 69 -30.05 3.08 -14.89
CA LEU A 69 -29.17 4.24 -15.09
C LEU A 69 -28.58 4.25 -16.49
N LEU A 70 -28.04 3.12 -16.96
CA LEU A 70 -27.46 2.98 -18.30
C LEU A 70 -28.51 3.20 -19.40
N SER A 71 -29.74 2.75 -19.18
CA SER A 71 -30.87 3.00 -20.08
C SER A 71 -31.23 4.49 -20.12
N LEU A 72 -31.28 5.15 -18.95
CA LEU A 72 -31.55 6.59 -18.85
C LEU A 72 -30.46 7.40 -19.58
N LEU A 73 -29.19 7.07 -19.38
CA LEU A 73 -28.08 7.75 -20.05
C LEU A 73 -28.08 7.51 -21.57
N ASN A 74 -28.46 6.30 -22.02
CA ASN A 74 -28.65 6.04 -23.45
C ASN A 74 -29.80 6.86 -24.05
N SER A 75 -30.84 7.17 -23.27
CA SER A 75 -31.98 7.96 -23.75
C SER A 75 -31.66 9.44 -23.98
N SER A 76 -30.60 9.95 -23.35
CA SER A 76 -30.26 11.37 -23.43
C SER A 76 -29.49 11.78 -24.69
N LYS A 77 -29.14 10.83 -25.58
CA LYS A 77 -28.43 11.04 -26.87
C LYS A 77 -27.12 11.86 -26.82
N PHE A 78 -26.60 12.18 -25.63
CA PHE A 78 -25.36 12.95 -25.44
C PHE A 78 -24.10 12.15 -25.79
N TYR A 79 -24.18 10.82 -25.79
CA TYR A 79 -23.08 9.94 -26.16
C TYR A 79 -23.64 8.78 -26.98
N ASP A 80 -23.16 8.66 -28.21
CA ASP A 80 -23.37 7.46 -28.99
C ASP A 80 -22.58 6.31 -28.33
N GLU A 81 -23.25 5.19 -28.07
CA GLU A 81 -22.68 3.95 -27.55
C GLU A 81 -22.44 3.80 -26.02
N ILE A 82 -23.28 4.36 -25.15
CA ILE A 82 -23.22 3.99 -23.72
C ILE A 82 -23.63 2.50 -23.57
N PRO A 83 -22.81 1.66 -22.91
CA PRO A 83 -23.13 0.25 -22.69
C PRO A 83 -24.49 0.05 -22.01
N ALA A 84 -25.28 -0.92 -22.45
CA ALA A 84 -26.61 -1.20 -21.88
C ALA A 84 -26.54 -2.05 -20.59
N SER A 85 -25.36 -2.56 -20.23
CA SER A 85 -25.15 -3.35 -19.01
C SER A 85 -23.76 -3.16 -18.44
N ILE A 86 -23.62 -3.46 -17.15
CA ILE A 86 -22.30 -3.45 -16.47
C ILE A 86 -21.30 -4.40 -17.14
N ASN A 87 -21.74 -5.55 -17.65
CA ASN A 87 -20.86 -6.49 -18.35
C ASN A 87 -20.33 -5.90 -19.66
N GLN A 88 -21.18 -5.18 -20.42
CA GLN A 88 -20.74 -4.48 -21.62
C GLN A 88 -19.82 -3.32 -21.29
N LEU A 89 -20.06 -2.62 -20.17
CA LEU A 89 -19.21 -1.53 -19.68
C LEU A 89 -17.81 -2.03 -19.31
N VAL A 90 -17.74 -3.11 -18.53
CA VAL A 90 -16.49 -3.78 -18.17
C VAL A 90 -15.75 -4.30 -19.40
N LYS A 91 -16.48 -4.84 -20.39
CA LYS A 91 -15.90 -5.29 -21.67
C LYS A 91 -15.37 -4.11 -22.50
N LYS A 92 -16.11 -3.00 -22.61
CA LYS A 92 -15.66 -1.80 -23.33
C LYS A 92 -14.41 -1.20 -22.70
N LEU A 93 -14.29 -1.27 -21.37
CA LEU A 93 -13.11 -0.82 -20.65
C LEU A 93 -11.95 -1.82 -20.71
N ASP A 94 -12.05 -2.95 -21.42
CA ASP A 94 -11.03 -4.02 -21.45
C ASP A 94 -10.54 -4.45 -20.05
N ILE A 95 -11.49 -4.59 -19.11
CA ILE A 95 -11.16 -5.09 -17.77
C ILE A 95 -11.06 -6.61 -17.82
N LYS A 96 -9.90 -7.13 -17.41
CA LYS A 96 -9.59 -8.57 -17.44
C LYS A 96 -9.76 -9.19 -16.06
N PHE A 97 -10.12 -10.47 -15.99
CA PHE A 97 -10.30 -11.16 -14.71
C PHE A 97 -9.27 -12.27 -14.61
N TYR A 98 -8.39 -12.16 -13.61
CA TYR A 98 -7.24 -13.06 -13.44
C TYR A 98 -7.40 -13.87 -12.16
N TYR A 99 -8.48 -14.65 -12.08
CA TYR A 99 -8.71 -15.57 -10.98
C TYR A 99 -9.44 -16.83 -11.43
N ASP A 100 -9.17 -17.91 -10.71
CA ASP A 100 -9.86 -19.20 -10.85
C ASP A 100 -10.75 -19.44 -9.63
N ILE A 101 -11.90 -20.07 -9.86
CA ILE A 101 -12.85 -20.43 -8.80
C ILE A 101 -12.89 -21.95 -8.65
N PHE A 102 -12.68 -22.42 -7.43
CA PHE A 102 -12.83 -23.81 -7.04
C PHE A 102 -13.96 -23.95 -6.04
N VAL A 103 -14.88 -24.88 -6.29
CA VAL A 103 -16.02 -25.15 -5.41
C VAL A 103 -15.78 -26.47 -4.68
N TYR A 104 -15.94 -26.48 -3.37
CA TYR A 104 -15.72 -27.64 -2.51
C TYR A 104 -16.96 -27.96 -1.69
N CYS A 105 -17.09 -29.23 -1.30
CA CYS A 105 -18.05 -29.59 -0.28
C CYS A 105 -17.65 -28.94 1.06
N SER A 106 -18.57 -28.26 1.74
CA SER A 106 -18.31 -27.67 3.07
C SER A 106 -18.14 -28.68 4.21
N THR A 107 -18.42 -29.95 3.96
CA THR A 107 -18.36 -31.02 4.98
C THR A 107 -17.15 -31.92 4.76
N CYS A 108 -17.03 -32.51 3.57
CA CYS A 108 -15.95 -33.44 3.25
C CYS A 108 -14.83 -32.82 2.40
N PHE A 109 -14.95 -31.55 2.00
CA PHE A 109 -13.95 -30.83 1.21
C PHE A 109 -13.57 -31.47 -0.14
N THR A 110 -14.40 -32.37 -0.66
CA THR A 110 -14.28 -32.88 -2.03
C THR A 110 -14.50 -31.76 -3.04
N LEU A 111 -13.64 -31.66 -4.05
CA LEU A 111 -13.79 -30.72 -5.16
C LEU A 111 -15.05 -31.04 -5.96
N LEU A 112 -15.82 -30.01 -6.28
CA LEU A 112 -17.09 -30.08 -7.00
C LEU A 112 -16.93 -29.37 -8.35
N SER A 113 -17.59 -29.88 -9.39
CA SER A 113 -17.59 -29.25 -10.71
C SER A 113 -18.37 -27.95 -10.77
N LYS A 114 -19.38 -27.80 -9.91
CA LYS A 114 -20.22 -26.60 -9.77
C LYS A 114 -20.88 -26.54 -8.39
N ILE A 115 -21.45 -25.39 -8.09
CA ILE A 115 -22.33 -25.22 -6.93
C ILE A 115 -23.50 -26.20 -7.06
N GLN A 116 -23.74 -26.97 -6.01
CA GLN A 116 -24.80 -27.98 -5.98
C GLN A 116 -25.47 -28.09 -4.61
N ASP A 117 -26.71 -28.58 -4.58
CA ASP A 117 -27.52 -28.69 -3.36
C ASP A 117 -27.16 -29.90 -2.50
N ARG A 118 -26.57 -30.93 -3.10
CA ARG A 118 -26.15 -32.17 -2.44
C ARG A 118 -24.73 -32.53 -2.87
N CYS A 119 -23.92 -32.96 -1.91
CA CYS A 119 -22.60 -33.48 -2.22
C CYS A 119 -22.69 -34.92 -2.74
N ILE A 120 -22.08 -35.19 -3.90
CA ILE A 120 -22.03 -36.54 -4.51
C ILE A 120 -21.24 -37.52 -3.63
N ASN A 121 -20.23 -37.04 -2.89
CA ASN A 121 -19.37 -37.89 -2.07
C ASN A 121 -20.00 -38.25 -0.70
N CYS A 122 -20.50 -37.27 0.05
CA CYS A 122 -20.99 -37.49 1.42
C CYS A 122 -22.52 -37.40 1.57
N GLY A 123 -23.27 -37.23 0.49
CA GLY A 123 -24.74 -37.25 0.47
C GLY A 123 -25.46 -36.12 1.22
N ASN A 124 -24.74 -35.14 1.77
CA ASN A 124 -25.28 -34.13 2.68
C ASN A 124 -26.39 -33.27 2.02
N PRO A 125 -27.64 -33.27 2.53
CA PRO A 125 -28.74 -32.51 1.94
C PRO A 125 -28.96 -31.12 2.59
N LYS A 126 -28.95 -30.07 1.74
CA LYS A 126 -29.38 -28.64 1.93
C LYS A 126 -28.29 -27.57 2.19
N LYS A 127 -28.50 -26.42 1.52
CA LYS A 127 -28.15 -24.98 1.73
C LYS A 127 -26.77 -24.55 2.23
N LYS A 128 -25.93 -25.44 2.73
CA LYS A 128 -24.58 -25.13 3.22
C LYS A 128 -23.50 -25.95 2.53
N ALA A 129 -23.83 -26.68 1.46
CA ALA A 129 -22.95 -27.70 0.87
C ALA A 129 -21.70 -27.16 0.18
N ASN A 130 -21.59 -25.85 -0.07
CA ASN A 130 -20.54 -25.29 -0.92
C ASN A 130 -19.61 -24.37 -0.11
N SER A 131 -18.32 -24.54 -0.33
CA SER A 131 -17.27 -23.61 0.05
C SER A 131 -16.52 -23.21 -1.20
N GLU A 132 -16.14 -21.96 -1.31
CA GLU A 132 -15.46 -21.44 -2.48
C GLU A 132 -14.04 -21.05 -2.14
N LEU A 133 -13.10 -21.46 -2.98
CA LEU A 133 -11.74 -21.00 -2.98
C LEU A 133 -11.50 -20.27 -4.29
N ILE A 134 -11.28 -18.96 -4.23
CA ILE A 134 -10.85 -18.16 -5.36
C ILE A 134 -9.33 -18.01 -5.28
N ILE A 135 -8.63 -18.24 -6.38
CA ILE A 135 -7.17 -18.10 -6.48
C ILE A 135 -6.88 -17.04 -7.54
N PHE A 136 -6.16 -15.99 -7.17
CA PHE A 136 -5.80 -14.92 -8.10
C PHE A 136 -4.45 -15.20 -8.75
N SER A 137 -4.27 -14.68 -9.96
CA SER A 137 -2.98 -14.70 -10.66
C SER A 137 -1.96 -13.86 -9.89
N ILE A 138 -1.05 -14.55 -9.19
CA ILE A 138 0.03 -13.92 -8.44
C ILE A 138 0.93 -13.10 -9.37
N ALA A 139 1.13 -13.57 -10.61
CA ALA A 139 1.94 -12.87 -11.60
C ALA A 139 1.31 -11.52 -12.00
N ASP A 140 0.00 -11.48 -12.22
CA ASP A 140 -0.67 -10.23 -12.61
C ASP A 140 -0.76 -9.25 -11.45
N GLU A 141 -0.97 -9.75 -10.22
CA GLU A 141 -0.90 -8.92 -9.02
C GLU A 141 0.51 -8.34 -8.79
N LEU A 142 1.57 -9.12 -9.03
CA LEU A 142 2.95 -8.64 -8.99
C LEU A 142 3.20 -7.54 -10.02
N ARG A 143 2.84 -7.75 -11.29
CA ARG A 143 2.98 -6.72 -12.34
C ARG A 143 2.26 -5.44 -11.95
N ARG A 144 1.02 -5.57 -11.46
CA ARG A 144 0.19 -4.46 -11.04
C ARG A 144 0.83 -3.62 -9.93
N VAL A 145 1.47 -4.25 -8.95
CA VAL A 145 2.10 -3.53 -7.83
C VAL A 145 3.48 -3.00 -8.23
N VAL A 146 4.29 -3.78 -8.94
CA VAL A 146 5.68 -3.41 -9.26
C VAL A 146 5.75 -2.28 -10.29
N GLN A 147 4.97 -2.35 -11.37
CA GLN A 147 5.04 -1.37 -12.46
C GLN A 147 4.94 0.10 -12.00
N PRO A 148 3.92 0.52 -11.23
CA PRO A 148 3.82 1.90 -10.76
C PRO A 148 4.82 2.24 -9.64
N ASN A 149 5.40 1.24 -8.97
CA ASN A 149 6.28 1.44 -7.82
C ASN A 149 7.76 1.12 -8.13
N ILE A 150 8.15 0.93 -9.39
CA ILE A 150 9.48 0.41 -9.73
C ILE A 150 10.62 1.33 -9.25
N GLU A 151 10.47 2.65 -9.44
CA GLU A 151 11.44 3.64 -8.95
C GLU A 151 11.51 3.63 -7.42
N LEU A 152 10.37 3.39 -6.76
CA LEU A 152 10.28 3.32 -5.29
C LEU A 152 10.95 2.07 -4.74
N ILE A 153 10.70 0.93 -5.37
CA ILE A 153 11.32 -0.36 -5.08
C ILE A 153 12.83 -0.23 -5.20
N LYS A 154 13.31 0.29 -6.34
CA LYS A 154 14.74 0.54 -6.58
C LYS A 154 15.31 1.44 -5.48
N TRP A 155 14.72 2.63 -5.27
CA TRP A 155 15.18 3.59 -4.27
C TRP A 155 15.25 3.00 -2.85
N TYR A 156 14.23 2.23 -2.44
CA TYR A 156 14.17 1.70 -1.08
C TYR A 156 15.19 0.59 -0.85
N SER A 157 15.37 -0.29 -1.84
CA SER A 157 16.37 -1.36 -1.79
C SER A 157 17.81 -0.84 -1.77
N PHE A 158 18.07 0.37 -2.30
CA PHE A 158 19.40 0.99 -2.28
C PHE A 158 19.76 1.72 -0.97
N ARG A 159 18.83 1.89 -0.02
CA ARG A 159 19.16 2.55 1.25
C ARG A 159 20.05 1.65 2.10
N GLU A 160 21.28 2.09 2.36
CA GLU A 160 22.06 1.59 3.49
C GLU A 160 21.60 2.33 4.76
N ASN A 161 20.76 1.67 5.55
CA ASN A 161 20.49 2.12 6.92
C ASN A 161 21.47 1.45 7.88
N GLN A 162 22.11 2.25 8.74
CA GLN A 162 22.96 1.75 9.83
C GLN A 162 22.14 1.05 10.94
N MET A 163 20.84 1.37 11.04
CA MET A 163 19.90 0.72 11.96
C MET A 163 18.94 -0.22 11.22
N ILE A 164 18.68 -1.39 11.82
CA ILE A 164 17.69 -2.35 11.34
C ILE A 164 16.29 -1.79 11.66
N SER A 165 15.72 -1.03 10.73
CA SER A 165 14.41 -0.38 10.89
C SER A 165 13.27 -1.10 10.15
N ASP A 166 13.60 -2.04 9.26
CA ASP A 166 12.64 -2.82 8.46
C ASP A 166 13.28 -4.12 7.95
N ILE A 167 12.47 -5.02 7.39
CA ILE A 167 12.86 -6.35 6.87
C ILE A 167 14.02 -6.25 5.89
N VAL A 168 13.97 -5.30 4.94
CA VAL A 168 15.00 -5.15 3.88
C VAL A 168 16.38 -4.79 4.42
N PHE A 169 16.45 -4.25 5.65
CA PHE A 169 17.71 -3.88 6.29
C PHE A 169 18.29 -4.99 7.18
N GLY A 170 17.53 -6.07 7.42
CA GLY A 170 17.95 -7.19 8.24
C GLY A 170 18.94 -8.12 7.54
N ASP A 171 19.84 -8.72 8.31
CA ASP A 171 20.93 -9.56 7.78
C ASP A 171 20.41 -10.76 6.98
N ILE A 172 19.37 -11.44 7.48
CA ILE A 172 18.76 -12.60 6.80
C ILE A 172 18.24 -12.20 5.41
N TYR A 173 17.62 -11.03 5.28
CA TYR A 173 17.12 -10.55 3.99
C TYR A 173 18.29 -10.27 3.04
N LYS A 174 19.33 -9.57 3.52
CA LYS A 174 20.52 -9.21 2.73
C LYS A 174 21.30 -10.44 2.25
N GLU A 175 21.44 -11.45 3.10
CA GLU A 175 22.07 -12.74 2.75
C GLU A 175 21.25 -13.47 1.67
N GLN A 176 19.93 -13.41 1.75
CA GLN A 176 19.02 -14.08 0.81
C GLN A 176 18.80 -13.30 -0.48
N CYS A 177 19.01 -11.98 -0.47
CA CYS A 177 18.75 -11.06 -1.58
C CYS A 177 20.02 -10.34 -2.01
N SER A 178 20.91 -11.09 -2.66
CA SER A 178 22.20 -10.57 -3.14
C SER A 178 22.08 -9.61 -4.34
N ASN A 179 20.94 -9.63 -5.06
CA ASN A 179 20.74 -8.89 -6.30
C ASN A 179 19.48 -8.00 -6.22
N ASN A 180 19.57 -6.78 -6.77
CA ASN A 180 18.51 -5.76 -6.80
C ASN A 180 17.27 -6.11 -7.65
N SER A 181 17.23 -7.32 -8.21
CA SER A 181 16.13 -7.87 -9.02
C SER A 181 15.35 -8.94 -8.26
N THR A 182 15.30 -8.85 -6.93
CA THR A 182 14.47 -9.74 -6.11
C THR A 182 13.21 -9.02 -5.67
N LEU A 183 12.06 -9.68 -5.83
CA LEU A 183 10.79 -9.29 -5.24
C LEU A 183 10.42 -10.27 -4.14
N THR A 184 10.21 -9.75 -2.93
CA THR A 184 10.01 -10.61 -1.77
C THR A 184 8.65 -10.38 -1.14
N LEU A 185 7.88 -11.47 -1.06
CA LEU A 185 6.51 -11.49 -0.56
C LEU A 185 6.49 -11.62 0.97
N MET A 186 5.68 -10.78 1.61
CA MET A 186 5.21 -10.99 2.98
C MET A 186 3.76 -11.44 2.94
N ILE A 187 3.48 -12.67 3.39
CA ILE A 187 2.15 -13.28 3.35
C ILE A 187 1.41 -13.05 4.67
N THR A 188 0.12 -12.74 4.59
CA THR A 188 -0.78 -12.66 5.75
C THR A 188 -2.12 -13.34 5.46
N THR A 189 -2.72 -13.95 6.48
CA THR A 189 -4.06 -14.53 6.39
C THR A 189 -4.74 -14.51 7.75
N ASP A 190 -6.03 -14.17 7.74
CA ASP A 190 -6.89 -14.22 8.91
C ASP A 190 -8.35 -14.48 8.51
N GLY A 191 -9.16 -14.99 9.42
CA GLY A 191 -10.56 -15.32 9.19
C GLY A 191 -11.52 -14.26 9.70
N LYS A 192 -12.34 -13.69 8.80
CA LYS A 192 -13.38 -12.71 9.15
C LYS A 192 -14.79 -13.26 8.97
N PRO A 193 -15.68 -13.20 9.98
CA PRO A 193 -17.10 -13.45 9.79
C PRO A 193 -17.76 -12.30 9.00
N MET A 194 -18.54 -12.60 7.96
CA MET A 194 -19.21 -11.58 7.12
C MET A 194 -20.59 -11.20 7.66
N ILE A 195 -21.43 -12.20 7.95
CA ILE A 195 -22.83 -11.96 8.33
C ILE A 195 -23.03 -12.08 9.85
N ARG A 196 -23.62 -11.04 10.46
CA ARG A 196 -23.90 -10.97 11.91
C ARG A 196 -25.04 -11.89 12.39
N SER A 197 -25.91 -12.38 11.51
CA SER A 197 -27.03 -13.25 11.90
C SER A 197 -26.56 -14.68 12.18
N LYS A 198 -27.06 -15.28 13.27
CA LYS A 198 -26.70 -16.65 13.70
C LYS A 198 -27.10 -17.73 12.68
N ALA A 199 -28.08 -17.48 11.82
CA ALA A 199 -28.66 -18.48 10.91
C ALA A 199 -27.83 -18.69 9.62
N THR A 200 -27.13 -17.65 9.13
CA THR A 200 -26.43 -17.65 7.83
C THR A 200 -24.97 -17.22 7.92
N ARG A 201 -24.34 -17.35 9.11
CA ARG A 201 -22.94 -16.94 9.34
C ARG A 201 -22.00 -17.62 8.34
N THR A 202 -21.49 -16.84 7.38
CA THR A 202 -20.35 -17.19 6.54
C THR A 202 -19.11 -16.47 7.04
N SER A 203 -17.95 -17.04 6.71
CA SER A 203 -16.65 -16.47 6.96
C SER A 203 -15.87 -16.36 5.66
N VAL A 204 -15.04 -15.34 5.59
CA VAL A 204 -14.10 -15.08 4.52
C VAL A 204 -12.70 -15.18 5.10
N TRP A 205 -11.81 -15.87 4.40
CA TRP A 205 -10.38 -15.99 4.74
C TRP A 205 -9.56 -15.53 3.53
N PRO A 206 -9.15 -14.25 3.48
CA PRO A 206 -8.20 -13.80 2.48
C PRO A 206 -6.80 -14.33 2.80
N VAL A 207 -6.05 -14.65 1.74
CA VAL A 207 -4.60 -14.80 1.79
C VAL A 207 -4.05 -13.64 0.99
N MET A 208 -3.41 -12.70 1.67
CA MET A 208 -2.88 -11.48 1.07
C MET A 208 -1.37 -11.49 1.11
N SER A 209 -0.78 -10.64 0.27
CA SER A 209 0.64 -10.43 0.23
C SER A 209 0.99 -8.96 -0.01
N THR A 210 2.15 -8.56 0.45
CA THR A 210 2.76 -7.25 0.19
C THR A 210 4.21 -7.45 -0.24
N LEU A 211 4.77 -6.48 -0.96
CA LEU A 211 6.19 -6.45 -1.31
C LEU A 211 6.98 -5.74 -0.21
N VAL A 212 8.01 -6.39 0.30
CA VAL A 212 8.86 -5.80 1.36
C VAL A 212 9.78 -4.72 0.81
N GLU A 213 10.09 -4.75 -0.48
CA GLU A 213 10.86 -3.71 -1.19
C GLU A 213 10.08 -2.39 -1.34
N ILE A 214 8.81 -2.35 -0.94
CA ILE A 214 8.06 -1.10 -0.80
C ILE A 214 8.09 -0.69 0.69
N PRO A 215 8.36 0.59 1.02
CA PRO A 215 8.38 1.06 2.41
C PRO A 215 7.07 0.75 3.17
N PRO A 216 7.11 0.49 4.49
CA PRO A 216 5.95 0.11 5.31
C PRO A 216 4.68 0.93 5.05
N PHE A 217 4.80 2.26 5.06
CA PHE A 217 3.71 3.22 4.92
C PHE A 217 3.09 3.30 3.51
N ILE A 218 3.76 2.70 2.51
CA ILE A 218 3.26 2.59 1.14
C ILE A 218 2.79 1.16 0.85
N ARG A 219 3.53 0.14 1.30
CA ARG A 219 3.19 -1.27 1.00
C ARG A 219 1.88 -1.71 1.63
N GLU A 220 1.51 -1.11 2.76
CA GLU A 220 0.26 -1.40 3.47
C GLU A 220 -0.96 -0.68 2.90
N ARG A 221 -0.76 0.27 1.97
CA ARG A 221 -1.87 0.91 1.28
C ARG A 221 -2.59 -0.12 0.42
N LEU A 222 -3.92 0.04 0.33
CA LEU A 222 -4.75 -0.91 -0.39
C LEU A 222 -4.22 -1.15 -1.81
N ASP A 223 -3.90 -0.11 -2.58
CA ASP A 223 -3.34 -0.18 -3.93
C ASP A 223 -2.07 -1.05 -4.05
N ASN A 224 -1.28 -1.21 -3.00
CA ASN A 224 -0.06 -2.04 -3.01
C ASN A 224 -0.22 -3.43 -2.39
N MET A 225 -1.33 -3.70 -1.70
CA MET A 225 -1.67 -5.04 -1.24
C MET A 225 -2.12 -5.93 -2.40
N MET A 226 -1.71 -7.20 -2.37
CA MET A 226 -2.12 -8.24 -3.30
C MET A 226 -3.04 -9.23 -2.61
N LEU A 227 -4.09 -9.67 -3.30
CA LEU A 227 -4.94 -10.78 -2.85
C LEU A 227 -4.52 -12.03 -3.62
N LEU A 228 -3.93 -13.01 -2.95
CA LEU A 228 -3.46 -14.26 -3.57
C LEU A 228 -4.55 -15.32 -3.62
N GLY A 229 -5.42 -15.33 -2.61
CA GLY A 229 -6.58 -16.22 -2.58
C GLY A 229 -7.64 -15.75 -1.60
N LEU A 230 -8.85 -16.26 -1.78
CA LEU A 230 -10.02 -15.93 -0.97
C LEU A 230 -10.85 -17.18 -0.75
N TRP A 231 -10.99 -17.57 0.52
CA TRP A 231 -11.95 -18.61 0.88
C TRP A 231 -13.24 -17.99 1.40
N HIS A 232 -14.38 -18.40 0.87
CA HIS A 232 -15.70 -17.98 1.31
C HIS A 232 -16.56 -19.20 1.64
N SER A 233 -16.97 -19.34 2.91
CA SER A 233 -17.70 -20.52 3.36
C SER A 233 -18.40 -20.33 4.72
N PRO A 234 -19.49 -21.07 5.01
CA PRO A 234 -20.01 -21.21 6.37
C PRO A 234 -19.04 -21.91 7.34
N VAL A 235 -17.98 -22.58 6.85
CA VAL A 235 -16.98 -23.26 7.67
C VAL A 235 -15.59 -22.67 7.46
N THR A 236 -14.78 -22.72 8.52
CA THR A 236 -13.35 -22.38 8.44
C THR A 236 -12.65 -23.31 7.43
N PRO A 237 -11.76 -22.79 6.57
CA PRO A 237 -11.06 -23.63 5.61
C PRO A 237 -10.16 -24.64 6.31
N PRO A 238 -10.05 -25.87 5.79
CA PRO A 238 -8.87 -26.69 5.99
C PRO A 238 -7.68 -25.91 5.44
N THR A 239 -6.69 -25.62 6.28
CA THR A 239 -5.59 -24.73 5.90
C THR A 239 -4.74 -25.32 4.77
N ASP A 240 -4.66 -26.65 4.65
CA ASP A 240 -4.00 -27.31 3.52
C ASP A 240 -4.68 -26.99 2.20
N LEU A 241 -6.01 -26.99 2.20
CA LEU A 241 -6.81 -26.69 1.02
C LEU A 241 -6.65 -25.21 0.62
N LEU A 242 -6.65 -24.32 1.61
CA LEU A 242 -6.46 -22.88 1.40
C LEU A 242 -5.07 -22.56 0.82
N LEU A 243 -4.01 -23.13 1.41
CA LEU A 243 -2.64 -22.74 1.10
C LEU A 243 -1.99 -23.55 -0.01
N SER A 244 -2.35 -24.83 -0.21
CA SER A 244 -1.64 -25.72 -1.16
C SER A 244 -1.56 -25.16 -2.58
N LYS A 245 -2.68 -24.67 -3.13
CA LYS A 245 -2.71 -24.06 -4.48
C LYS A 245 -1.87 -22.78 -4.55
N ILE A 246 -1.96 -21.94 -3.53
CA ILE A 246 -1.22 -20.67 -3.47
C ILE A 246 0.29 -20.95 -3.39
N VAL A 247 0.70 -21.85 -2.48
CA VAL A 247 2.10 -22.27 -2.32
C VAL A 247 2.65 -22.89 -3.60
N TYR A 248 1.86 -23.69 -4.32
CA TYR A 248 2.26 -24.25 -5.61
C TYR A 248 2.57 -23.15 -6.63
N LEU A 249 1.69 -22.15 -6.75
CA LEU A 249 1.90 -21.01 -7.67
C LEU A 249 3.12 -20.17 -7.28
N ILE A 250 3.30 -19.92 -5.98
CA ILE A 250 4.49 -19.23 -5.46
C ILE A 250 5.75 -20.00 -5.81
N LYS A 251 5.78 -21.31 -5.58
CA LYS A 251 6.95 -22.16 -5.93
C LYS A 251 7.29 -22.09 -7.41
N SER A 252 6.27 -22.13 -8.26
CA SER A 252 6.46 -21.95 -9.70
C SER A 252 7.16 -20.61 -9.98
N LEU A 253 6.67 -19.52 -9.41
CA LEU A 253 7.28 -18.19 -9.57
C LEU A 253 8.68 -18.09 -8.95
N THR A 254 8.95 -18.77 -7.83
CA THR A 254 10.29 -18.83 -7.25
C THR A 254 11.27 -19.58 -8.12
N MET A 255 10.81 -20.56 -8.90
CA MET A 255 11.66 -21.29 -9.85
C MET A 255 11.85 -20.54 -11.17
N THR A 256 10.82 -19.85 -11.67
CA THR A 256 10.84 -19.24 -13.01
C THR A 256 11.15 -17.75 -13.01
N GLY A 257 11.02 -17.07 -11.88
CA GLY A 257 10.95 -15.61 -11.82
C GLY A 257 9.73 -15.06 -12.54
N ILE A 258 9.75 -13.75 -12.81
CA ILE A 258 8.71 -13.03 -13.55
C ILE A 258 9.31 -11.88 -14.38
N ASP A 259 8.84 -11.74 -15.61
CA ASP A 259 9.15 -10.58 -16.46
C ASP A 259 8.08 -9.49 -16.29
N ILE A 260 8.55 -8.26 -16.04
CA ILE A 260 7.70 -7.10 -15.80
C ILE A 260 8.14 -5.96 -16.73
N LEU A 261 7.17 -5.35 -17.42
CA LEU A 261 7.43 -4.19 -18.28
C LEU A 261 7.73 -2.96 -17.40
N VAL A 262 8.97 -2.48 -17.46
CA VAL A 262 9.46 -1.26 -16.81
C VAL A 262 9.79 -0.24 -17.89
N GLY A 263 9.00 0.83 -17.96
CA GLY A 263 9.08 1.80 -19.06
C GLY A 263 8.84 1.14 -20.41
N LYS A 264 9.89 1.00 -21.22
CA LYS A 264 9.83 0.36 -22.55
C LYS A 264 10.57 -0.99 -22.63
N LYS A 265 11.02 -1.53 -21.50
CA LYS A 265 11.82 -2.77 -21.44
C LYS A 265 11.23 -3.76 -20.46
N PHE A 266 11.36 -5.05 -20.75
CA PHE A 266 11.06 -6.08 -19.77
C PHE A 266 12.28 -6.28 -18.87
N GLU A 267 12.07 -6.17 -17.56
CA GLU A 267 13.04 -6.52 -16.53
C GLU A 267 12.61 -7.84 -15.88
N HIS A 268 13.56 -8.74 -15.66
CA HIS A 268 13.33 -10.03 -15.00
C HIS A 268 13.52 -9.89 -13.49
N PHE A 269 12.61 -10.47 -12.71
CA PHE A 269 12.66 -10.47 -11.26
C PHE A 269 12.55 -11.89 -10.69
N ASP A 270 13.43 -12.21 -9.75
CA ASP A 270 13.27 -13.39 -8.90
C ASP A 270 12.16 -13.14 -7.88
N VAL A 271 11.34 -14.15 -7.60
CA VAL A 271 10.23 -14.04 -6.64
C VAL A 271 10.48 -14.94 -5.44
N ARG A 272 10.42 -14.38 -4.23
CA ARG A 272 10.67 -15.12 -2.98
C ARG A 272 9.60 -14.81 -1.94
N VAL A 273 9.59 -15.57 -0.85
CA VAL A 273 8.75 -15.29 0.32
C VAL A 273 9.64 -15.14 1.53
N GLN A 274 9.55 -14.01 2.24
CA GLN A 274 10.37 -13.78 3.42
C GLN A 274 9.73 -14.35 4.68
N LEU A 275 8.43 -14.08 4.85
CA LEU A 275 7.73 -14.38 6.08
C LEU A 275 6.22 -14.49 5.91
N MET A 276 5.62 -15.18 6.88
CA MET A 276 4.18 -15.23 7.08
C MET A 276 3.83 -14.66 8.45
N THR A 277 2.84 -13.77 8.49
CA THR A 277 2.29 -13.21 9.72
C THR A 277 0.78 -13.49 9.84
N GLY A 278 0.27 -13.41 11.06
CA GLY A 278 -1.14 -13.60 11.41
C GLY A 278 -1.31 -13.71 12.92
N ASP A 279 -2.55 -13.59 13.39
CA ASP A 279 -2.87 -13.76 14.80
C ASP A 279 -2.49 -15.18 15.31
N LEU A 280 -2.44 -15.37 16.62
CA LEU A 280 -2.02 -16.66 17.20
C LEU A 280 -2.88 -17.84 16.70
N PRO A 281 -4.24 -17.75 16.66
CA PRO A 281 -5.09 -18.78 16.04
C PRO A 281 -4.80 -19.11 14.58
N ALA A 282 -4.72 -18.12 13.69
CA ALA A 282 -4.47 -18.30 12.26
C ALA A 282 -3.08 -18.88 12.06
N ARG A 283 -2.07 -18.35 12.76
CA ARG A 283 -0.70 -18.85 12.67
C ARG A 283 -0.57 -20.30 13.12
N ALA A 284 -1.22 -20.68 14.23
CA ALA A 284 -1.23 -22.08 14.68
C ALA A 284 -1.80 -23.01 13.60
N LYS A 285 -2.93 -22.64 12.99
CA LYS A 285 -3.54 -23.41 11.89
C LYS A 285 -2.62 -23.50 10.67
N CYS A 286 -2.03 -22.38 10.26
CA CYS A 286 -1.15 -22.30 9.10
C CYS A 286 0.14 -23.10 9.29
N ASN A 287 0.69 -23.14 10.50
CA ASN A 287 1.88 -23.94 10.81
C ASN A 287 1.57 -25.40 11.18
N LYS A 288 0.29 -25.82 11.15
CA LYS A 288 -0.14 -27.14 11.65
C LYS A 288 0.34 -27.40 13.07
N LEU A 289 0.15 -26.42 13.95
CA LEU A 289 0.44 -26.49 15.37
C LEU A 289 -0.87 -26.49 16.17
N ASN A 290 -0.79 -27.00 17.40
CA ASN A 290 -1.83 -26.84 18.40
C ASN A 290 -2.18 -25.37 18.58
N SER A 291 -3.48 -25.10 18.76
CA SER A 291 -3.95 -23.74 19.07
C SER A 291 -3.43 -23.29 20.45
N TYR A 292 -3.53 -21.98 20.72
CA TYR A 292 -3.03 -21.33 21.95
C TYR A 292 -3.51 -21.95 23.28
N ASN A 293 -4.55 -22.79 23.28
CA ASN A 293 -5.04 -23.52 24.46
C ASN A 293 -4.52 -24.97 24.55
N GLY A 294 -3.63 -25.41 23.66
CA GLY A 294 -3.14 -26.78 23.58
C GLY A 294 -1.83 -27.01 24.34
N PHE A 295 -1.47 -28.28 24.57
CA PHE A 295 -0.12 -28.61 25.03
C PHE A 295 0.90 -28.19 23.95
N TYR A 296 2.05 -27.65 24.37
CA TYR A 296 3.13 -27.22 23.47
C TYR A 296 2.66 -26.23 22.38
N ALA A 297 1.70 -25.35 22.68
CA ALA A 297 1.09 -24.46 21.67
C ALA A 297 2.03 -23.35 21.15
N CYS A 298 3.08 -23.02 21.90
CA CYS A 298 4.01 -22.00 21.46
C CYS A 298 4.74 -22.48 20.19
N SER A 299 4.71 -21.66 19.15
CA SER A 299 5.46 -21.96 17.93
C SER A 299 6.97 -21.73 18.09
N ARG A 300 7.43 -21.07 19.16
CA ARG A 300 8.84 -20.72 19.35
C ARG A 300 9.56 -21.57 20.40
N CYS A 301 8.86 -22.09 21.41
CA CYS A 301 9.46 -22.92 22.46
C CYS A 301 8.71 -24.24 22.64
N LEU A 302 9.32 -25.16 23.38
CA LEU A 302 8.77 -26.47 23.72
C LEU A 302 8.17 -26.53 25.13
N ILE A 303 7.68 -25.40 25.66
CA ILE A 303 7.07 -25.37 26.99
C ILE A 303 5.71 -26.08 26.93
N GLU A 304 5.55 -27.08 27.79
CA GLU A 304 4.28 -27.78 27.97
C GLU A 304 3.35 -26.96 28.87
N GLY A 305 2.14 -26.68 28.39
CA GLY A 305 1.09 -26.08 29.21
C GLY A 305 0.46 -27.10 30.14
N ARG A 306 -0.04 -26.68 31.31
CA ARG A 306 -0.73 -27.58 32.25
C ARG A 306 -2.23 -27.32 32.23
N ARG A 307 -3.04 -28.39 32.12
CA ARG A 307 -4.49 -28.26 32.25
C ARG A 307 -4.87 -27.92 33.69
N CYS A 308 -5.66 -26.87 33.85
CA CYS A 308 -6.30 -26.54 35.10
C CYS A 308 -7.81 -26.75 34.95
N ALA A 309 -8.37 -27.52 35.88
CA ALA A 309 -9.81 -27.70 35.98
C ALA A 309 -10.40 -26.47 36.66
N SER A 310 -11.18 -25.68 35.93
CA SER A 310 -12.12 -24.70 36.48
C SER A 310 -13.53 -25.28 36.40
N PRO A 311 -14.46 -24.94 37.33
CA PRO A 311 -15.83 -25.48 37.37
C PRO A 311 -16.61 -25.38 36.06
N CYS A 312 -16.22 -24.46 35.16
CA CYS A 312 -16.96 -24.17 33.94
C CYS A 312 -16.14 -24.30 32.63
N LYS A 313 -14.80 -24.44 32.69
CA LYS A 313 -13.94 -24.57 31.49
C LYS A 313 -12.61 -25.28 31.80
N GLN A 314 -12.11 -26.06 30.86
CA GLN A 314 -10.72 -26.53 30.86
C GLN A 314 -9.83 -25.45 30.23
N HIS A 315 -8.90 -24.92 31.01
CA HIS A 315 -7.89 -23.96 30.53
C HIS A 315 -6.50 -24.59 30.59
N THR A 316 -5.65 -24.24 29.65
CA THR A 316 -4.22 -24.61 29.67
C THR A 316 -3.43 -23.40 30.14
N LEU A 317 -2.69 -23.55 31.24
CA LEU A 317 -1.85 -22.52 31.82
C LEU A 317 -0.38 -22.79 31.51
N TYR A 318 0.33 -21.75 31.08
CA TYR A 318 1.79 -21.73 30.98
C TYR A 318 2.31 -20.92 32.16
N ARG A 319 3.10 -21.53 33.04
CA ARG A 319 3.51 -20.84 34.28
C ARG A 319 4.75 -20.02 34.01
N TRP A 320 4.73 -18.75 34.41
CA TRP A 320 5.89 -17.86 34.34
C TRP A 320 7.14 -18.44 35.03
N LEU A 321 6.97 -19.20 36.12
CA LEU A 321 8.08 -19.87 36.81
C LEU A 321 8.79 -20.92 35.95
N ASP A 322 8.09 -21.52 34.97
CA ASP A 322 8.76 -22.39 34.02
C ASP A 322 9.79 -21.56 33.20
N TYR A 323 9.59 -20.25 32.99
CA TYR A 323 10.44 -19.34 32.20
C TYR A 323 11.76 -18.89 32.86
N LEU A 324 12.04 -19.20 34.13
CA LEU A 324 13.27 -18.79 34.85
C LEU A 324 13.90 -20.00 35.56
N PRO A 325 15.23 -20.31 35.49
CA PRO A 325 16.35 -19.74 34.72
C PRO A 325 16.83 -20.66 33.57
N CYS A 326 16.00 -21.59 33.11
CA CYS A 326 16.37 -22.55 32.07
C CYS A 326 16.30 -21.89 30.69
N ARG A 327 17.37 -22.00 29.88
CA ARG A 327 17.26 -21.80 28.43
C ARG A 327 16.27 -22.82 27.89
N HIS A 328 15.02 -22.40 27.69
CA HIS A 328 14.00 -23.28 27.13
C HIS A 328 14.41 -23.76 25.76
N LEU A 329 14.19 -25.05 25.50
CA LEU A 329 14.41 -25.62 24.18
C LEU A 329 13.55 -24.85 23.18
N SER A 330 14.23 -24.17 22.26
CA SER A 330 13.57 -23.48 21.15
C SER A 330 13.12 -24.51 20.12
N ARG A 331 11.95 -24.28 19.55
CA ARG A 331 11.46 -25.08 18.44
C ARG A 331 12.26 -24.70 17.20
N THR A 332 12.95 -25.66 16.60
CA THR A 332 13.69 -25.49 15.33
C THR A 332 12.95 -26.14 14.17
N GLN A 333 13.41 -25.87 12.94
CA GLN A 333 12.87 -26.52 11.74
C GLN A 333 13.10 -28.04 11.77
N GLU A 334 14.28 -28.48 12.21
CA GLU A 334 14.65 -29.89 12.33
C GLU A 334 13.73 -30.61 13.32
N HIS A 335 13.46 -29.98 14.47
CA HIS A 335 12.54 -30.52 15.47
C HIS A 335 11.12 -30.66 14.91
N ILE A 336 10.63 -29.66 14.16
CA ILE A 336 9.32 -29.76 13.50
C ILE A 336 9.30 -30.91 12.50
N ASN A 337 10.33 -31.03 11.65
CA ASN A 337 10.43 -32.10 10.66
C ASN A 337 10.40 -33.48 11.32
N GLN A 338 11.14 -33.67 12.42
CA GLN A 338 11.09 -34.91 13.21
C GLN A 338 9.69 -35.19 13.77
N CYS A 339 9.03 -34.17 14.34
CA CYS A 339 7.67 -34.33 14.85
C CYS A 339 6.66 -34.70 13.74
N VAL A 340 6.80 -34.13 12.54
CA VAL A 340 5.96 -34.47 11.38
C VAL A 340 6.10 -35.94 11.03
N LEU A 341 7.33 -36.48 10.97
CA LEU A 341 7.57 -37.90 10.71
C LEU A 341 6.89 -38.81 11.75
N LEU A 342 6.94 -38.43 13.03
CA LEU A 342 6.30 -39.17 14.13
C LEU A 342 4.76 -39.11 14.10
N VAL A 343 4.19 -38.00 13.63
CA VAL A 343 2.73 -37.86 13.47
C VAL A 343 2.22 -38.69 12.29
N SER A 344 2.99 -38.77 11.20
CA SER A 344 2.66 -39.63 10.06
C SER A 344 2.70 -41.13 10.39
N GLY A 345 3.42 -41.53 11.45
CA GLY A 345 3.68 -42.92 11.79
C GLY A 345 2.65 -43.60 12.70
N ASP A 346 2.05 -42.90 13.67
CA ASP A 346 1.03 -43.50 14.59
C ASP A 346 0.43 -42.51 15.63
N SER A 347 0.90 -41.26 15.72
CA SER A 347 0.46 -40.30 16.76
C SER A 347 -0.44 -39.20 16.21
N ARG A 348 -1.51 -38.82 16.95
CA ARG A 348 -2.39 -37.70 16.54
C ARG A 348 -1.69 -36.34 16.61
N THR A 349 -0.68 -36.20 17.47
CA THR A 349 0.12 -34.98 17.68
C THR A 349 1.48 -35.33 18.29
N SER A 350 2.55 -34.59 17.97
CA SER A 350 3.87 -34.71 18.63
C SER A 350 4.40 -33.33 19.02
N TYR A 351 4.65 -33.07 20.31
CA TYR A 351 5.06 -31.76 20.85
C TYR A 351 4.26 -30.58 20.28
N GLY A 352 2.94 -30.76 20.15
CA GLY A 352 2.02 -29.76 19.60
C GLY A 352 2.06 -29.60 18.08
N VAL A 353 2.84 -30.39 17.34
CA VAL A 353 2.78 -30.49 15.88
C VAL A 353 1.66 -31.44 15.47
N LEU A 354 0.84 -31.03 14.52
CA LEU A 354 -0.33 -31.75 13.98
C LEU A 354 -0.05 -32.41 12.61
N GLY A 355 1.02 -32.01 11.94
CA GLY A 355 1.38 -32.53 10.62
C GLY A 355 2.21 -31.53 9.81
N SER A 356 2.43 -31.86 8.54
CA SER A 356 3.17 -31.00 7.61
C SER A 356 2.28 -29.85 7.12
N SER A 357 2.81 -28.62 7.17
CA SER A 357 2.13 -27.46 6.60
C SER A 357 2.55 -27.25 5.14
N PRO A 358 1.64 -26.85 4.23
CA PRO A 358 2.04 -26.45 2.88
C PRO A 358 3.12 -25.35 2.88
N ILE A 359 3.06 -24.41 3.83
CA ILE A 359 3.97 -23.26 3.84
C ILE A 359 5.40 -23.62 4.27
N SER A 360 5.60 -24.76 4.96
CA SER A 360 6.95 -25.21 5.34
C SER A 360 7.81 -25.56 4.13
N SER A 361 7.21 -25.61 2.95
CA SER A 361 7.88 -25.90 1.69
C SER A 361 8.38 -24.66 0.95
N ILE A 362 8.05 -23.46 1.45
CA ILE A 362 8.55 -22.16 0.97
C ILE A 362 9.14 -21.29 2.09
N LEU A 363 8.91 -21.64 3.35
CA LEU A 363 9.40 -20.92 4.53
C LEU A 363 9.95 -21.88 5.59
N SER A 364 10.98 -21.44 6.30
CA SER A 364 11.47 -22.08 7.51
C SER A 364 10.54 -21.79 8.70
N ILE A 365 9.89 -22.82 9.22
CA ILE A 365 9.02 -22.79 10.39
C ILE A 365 9.84 -23.29 11.61
N PRO A 366 9.81 -22.57 12.75
CA PRO A 366 8.97 -21.42 13.05
C PRO A 366 9.62 -20.06 12.74
N LEU A 367 10.86 -20.03 12.25
CA LEU A 367 11.67 -18.80 12.17
C LEU A 367 10.99 -17.70 11.36
N GLN A 368 10.57 -18.03 10.13
CA GLN A 368 9.92 -17.15 9.16
C GLN A 368 8.38 -17.11 9.31
N SER A 369 7.82 -17.77 10.33
CA SER A 369 6.42 -17.57 10.75
C SER A 369 6.41 -16.66 11.97
N THR A 370 6.25 -15.36 11.73
CA THR A 370 6.51 -14.32 12.71
C THR A 370 5.36 -14.11 13.69
N LEU A 371 5.67 -13.46 14.80
CA LEU A 371 4.67 -12.96 15.74
C LEU A 371 4.08 -11.67 15.19
N ASP A 372 2.76 -11.59 15.23
CA ASP A 372 2.05 -10.36 14.92
C ASP A 372 2.26 -9.38 16.07
N TYR A 373 3.25 -8.51 15.92
CA TYR A 373 3.58 -7.49 16.91
C TYR A 373 2.40 -6.55 17.20
N PHE A 374 1.54 -6.29 16.20
CA PHE A 374 0.37 -5.42 16.39
C PHE A 374 -0.65 -6.04 17.34
N HIS A 375 -1.02 -7.29 17.11
CA HIS A 375 -1.94 -8.02 17.99
C HIS A 375 -1.35 -8.33 19.37
N LEU A 376 -0.03 -8.26 19.54
CA LEU A 376 0.65 -8.61 20.80
C LEU A 376 1.04 -7.42 21.66
N ALA A 377 1.49 -6.32 21.06
CA ALA A 377 2.13 -5.22 21.78
C ALA A 377 1.43 -3.87 21.60
N LEU A 378 0.84 -3.62 20.42
CA LEU A 378 0.28 -2.32 20.10
C LEU A 378 -1.23 -2.24 20.34
N GLU A 379 -1.96 -3.37 20.37
CA GLU A 379 -3.44 -3.40 20.35
C GLU A 379 -4.05 -2.53 19.22
N VAL A 380 -3.25 -2.09 18.25
CA VAL A 380 -3.62 -1.16 17.18
C VAL A 380 -3.69 -1.94 15.87
N HIS A 381 -4.88 -1.98 15.29
CA HIS A 381 -5.27 -2.95 14.27
C HIS A 381 -4.86 -2.61 12.82
N LEU A 382 -3.68 -2.10 12.47
CA LEU A 382 -3.46 -1.58 11.09
C LEU A 382 -3.61 -2.64 9.96
N SER A 383 -2.97 -3.80 10.06
CA SER A 383 -3.05 -4.86 9.02
C SER A 383 -4.45 -5.50 8.95
N LEU A 384 -5.10 -5.65 10.11
CA LEU A 384 -6.47 -6.13 10.24
C LEU A 384 -7.46 -5.07 9.70
N PHE A 385 -7.26 -3.78 9.98
CA PHE A 385 -8.11 -2.67 9.51
C PHE A 385 -8.05 -2.54 8.00
N SER A 386 -6.87 -2.67 7.37
CA SER A 386 -6.75 -2.63 5.92
C SER A 386 -7.51 -3.79 5.29
N THR A 387 -7.36 -5.00 5.84
CA THR A 387 -8.10 -6.20 5.42
C THR A 387 -9.61 -6.04 5.66
N GLU A 388 -10.00 -5.55 6.82
CA GLU A 388 -11.37 -5.43 7.29
C GLU A 388 -12.12 -4.39 6.48
N SER A 389 -11.52 -3.21 6.29
CA SER A 389 -12.06 -2.08 5.54
C SER A 389 -12.17 -2.43 4.07
N CYS A 390 -11.17 -3.10 3.50
CA CYS A 390 -11.21 -3.49 2.10
C CYS A 390 -12.29 -4.54 1.84
N LEU A 391 -12.30 -5.64 2.61
CA LEU A 391 -13.33 -6.67 2.47
C LEU A 391 -14.73 -6.12 2.76
N HIS A 392 -14.89 -5.24 3.74
CA HIS A 392 -16.18 -4.64 4.05
C HIS A 392 -16.64 -3.66 2.96
N HIS A 393 -15.73 -2.87 2.40
CA HIS A 393 -16.03 -2.00 1.27
C HIS A 393 -16.52 -2.83 0.08
N ILE A 394 -15.82 -3.91 -0.25
CA ILE A 394 -16.18 -4.77 -1.39
C ILE A 394 -17.44 -5.58 -1.11
N GLU A 395 -17.64 -6.05 0.13
CA GLU A 395 -18.87 -6.70 0.57
C GLU A 395 -20.07 -5.75 0.39
N LYS A 396 -19.94 -4.45 0.69
CA LYS A 396 -21.03 -3.49 0.45
C LYS A 396 -21.44 -3.41 -1.02
N LEU A 397 -20.47 -3.55 -1.92
CA LEU A 397 -20.64 -3.54 -3.39
C LEU A 397 -21.20 -4.86 -3.94
N SER A 398 -21.24 -5.90 -3.11
CA SER A 398 -21.72 -7.21 -3.50
C SER A 398 -23.25 -7.21 -3.59
N HIS A 399 -23.77 -7.20 -4.83
CA HIS A 399 -25.17 -7.45 -5.13
C HIS A 399 -25.30 -8.46 -6.28
N GLY A 400 -26.34 -9.30 -6.24
CA GLY A 400 -26.75 -10.10 -7.39
C GLY A 400 -26.89 -11.60 -7.13
N SER A 401 -26.92 -12.36 -8.23
CA SER A 401 -27.31 -13.77 -8.29
C SER A 401 -26.16 -14.78 -8.19
N ILE A 402 -24.91 -14.31 -8.09
CA ILE A 402 -23.71 -15.14 -7.89
C ILE A 402 -23.30 -15.12 -6.41
N SER A 403 -22.41 -16.00 -5.98
CA SER A 403 -22.01 -16.09 -4.56
C SER A 403 -21.19 -14.87 -4.10
N LEU A 404 -21.25 -14.58 -2.80
CA LEU A 404 -20.54 -13.43 -2.21
C LEU A 404 -19.03 -13.46 -2.49
N GLY A 405 -18.37 -14.62 -2.38
CA GLY A 405 -16.94 -14.75 -2.67
C GLY A 405 -16.59 -14.40 -4.13
N GLN A 406 -17.44 -14.78 -5.08
CA GLN A 406 -17.27 -14.43 -6.49
C GLN A 406 -17.50 -12.94 -6.74
N GLN A 407 -18.51 -12.34 -6.09
CA GLN A 407 -18.76 -10.90 -6.19
C GLN A 407 -17.59 -10.09 -5.64
N ILE A 408 -17.04 -10.50 -4.50
CA ILE A 408 -15.86 -9.85 -3.91
C ILE A 408 -14.69 -9.90 -4.88
N SER A 409 -14.45 -11.05 -5.49
CA SER A 409 -13.34 -11.24 -6.43
C SER A 409 -13.52 -10.44 -7.72
N TYR A 410 -14.75 -10.38 -8.23
CA TYR A 410 -15.12 -9.59 -9.41
C TYR A 410 -14.86 -8.09 -9.20
N TRP A 411 -15.39 -7.53 -8.11
CA TRP A 411 -15.22 -6.12 -7.79
C TRP A 411 -13.79 -5.78 -7.38
N TRP A 412 -13.06 -6.72 -6.77
CA TRP A 412 -11.63 -6.58 -6.53
C TRP A 412 -10.87 -6.32 -7.83
N CYS A 413 -11.05 -7.16 -8.85
CA CYS A 413 -10.37 -7.01 -10.14
C CYS A 413 -10.70 -5.68 -10.83
N ILE A 414 -11.97 -5.27 -10.82
CA ILE A 414 -12.39 -3.97 -11.37
C ILE A 414 -11.67 -2.84 -10.63
N HIS A 415 -11.82 -2.78 -9.30
CA HIS A 415 -11.23 -1.72 -8.48
C HIS A 415 -9.71 -1.60 -8.72
N ARG A 416 -9.02 -2.74 -8.82
CA ARG A 416 -7.58 -2.81 -9.04
C ARG A 416 -7.13 -2.26 -10.38
N GLN A 417 -7.79 -2.64 -11.47
CA GLN A 417 -7.43 -2.14 -12.80
C GLN A 417 -7.76 -0.66 -12.97
N MET A 418 -8.88 -0.20 -12.41
CA MET A 418 -9.24 1.22 -12.43
C MET A 418 -8.21 2.07 -11.69
N ASN A 419 -7.75 1.62 -10.51
CA ASN A 419 -6.72 2.33 -9.76
C ASN A 419 -5.36 2.30 -10.46
N SER A 420 -4.99 1.18 -11.07
CA SER A 420 -3.70 1.05 -11.78
C SER A 420 -3.61 2.03 -12.96
N ARG A 421 -4.71 2.24 -13.70
CA ARG A 421 -4.79 3.26 -14.77
C ARG A 421 -4.58 4.68 -14.25
N LYS A 422 -5.10 4.99 -13.05
CA LYS A 422 -4.88 6.29 -12.40
C LYS A 422 -3.43 6.51 -11.95
N MET A 423 -2.72 5.43 -11.57
CA MET A 423 -1.33 5.54 -11.11
C MET A 423 -0.32 5.78 -12.24
N ILE A 424 -0.55 5.20 -13.43
CA ILE A 424 0.31 5.38 -14.60
C ILE A 424 0.43 6.87 -15.01
N ASN A 425 -0.61 7.66 -14.75
CA ASN A 425 -0.68 9.08 -15.13
C ASN A 425 -0.20 10.06 -14.04
N ARG A 426 0.41 9.60 -12.93
CA ARG A 426 0.95 10.50 -11.91
C ARG A 426 2.42 10.84 -12.20
N PRO A 427 2.86 12.11 -12.04
CA PRO A 427 4.28 12.42 -12.03
C PRO A 427 4.98 11.53 -11.00
N THR A 428 6.15 11.00 -11.37
CA THR A 428 6.91 10.05 -10.54
C THR A 428 6.99 10.56 -9.10
N LEU A 429 6.66 9.70 -8.14
CA LEU A 429 6.60 9.99 -6.69
C LEU A 429 7.85 10.70 -6.14
N PHE A 430 8.97 10.71 -6.86
CA PHE A 430 10.25 11.33 -6.49
C PHE A 430 10.52 12.70 -7.12
N THR A 431 9.83 13.08 -8.19
CA THR A 431 10.07 14.36 -8.90
C THR A 431 9.10 15.45 -8.49
N LYS A 432 8.08 15.11 -7.70
CA LYS A 432 7.07 16.06 -7.23
C LYS A 432 7.68 17.03 -6.21
N ALA A 433 7.87 18.28 -6.61
CA ALA A 433 8.35 19.37 -5.77
C ALA A 433 7.46 20.60 -5.93
N GLU A 434 6.41 20.74 -5.12
CA GLU A 434 5.43 21.82 -5.26
C GLU A 434 4.83 22.26 -3.92
N LEU A 435 4.36 23.51 -3.86
CA LEU A 435 3.57 24.01 -2.74
C LEU A 435 2.11 23.60 -2.91
N ILE A 436 1.48 23.11 -1.84
CA ILE A 436 0.07 22.71 -1.89
C ILE A 436 -0.81 23.92 -1.61
N LEU A 437 -1.65 24.27 -2.57
CA LEU A 437 -2.74 25.22 -2.32
C LEU A 437 -3.90 24.48 -1.65
N ASP A 438 -4.18 24.82 -0.39
CA ASP A 438 -5.27 24.23 0.38
C ASP A 438 -5.94 25.25 1.31
N SER A 439 -7.09 24.85 1.85
CA SER A 439 -7.86 25.63 2.81
C SER A 439 -7.32 25.54 4.25
N PHE A 440 -6.18 24.91 4.49
CA PHE A 440 -5.62 24.71 5.83
C PHE A 440 -4.65 25.81 6.25
N PHE A 441 -4.47 26.85 5.42
CA PHE A 441 -3.60 27.98 5.74
C PHE A 441 -4.21 28.93 6.78
N VAL A 442 -3.46 29.22 7.84
CA VAL A 442 -3.82 30.18 8.89
C VAL A 442 -3.07 31.49 8.68
N TYR A 443 -3.77 32.52 8.22
CA TYR A 443 -3.19 33.84 7.94
C TYR A 443 -2.60 34.56 9.15
N GLY A 444 -3.04 34.24 10.37
CA GLY A 444 -2.53 34.88 11.59
C GLY A 444 -1.02 34.80 11.75
N VAL A 445 -0.37 33.74 11.23
CA VAL A 445 1.11 33.63 11.28
C VAL A 445 1.77 34.65 10.35
N VAL A 446 1.23 34.88 9.16
CA VAL A 446 1.80 35.86 8.22
C VAL A 446 1.70 37.28 8.80
N GLU A 447 0.55 37.63 9.36
CA GLU A 447 0.36 38.96 9.95
C GLU A 447 1.29 39.19 11.14
N ASN A 448 1.49 38.18 11.99
CA ASN A 448 2.40 38.26 13.14
C ASN A 448 3.87 38.51 12.77
N TYR A 449 4.29 38.10 11.57
CA TYR A 449 5.67 38.23 11.10
C TYR A 449 5.81 39.12 9.86
N ARG A 450 4.80 39.94 9.56
CA ARG A 450 4.73 40.68 8.30
C ARG A 450 5.89 41.65 8.10
N GLN A 451 6.24 42.38 9.16
CA GLN A 451 7.31 43.38 9.10
C GLN A 451 8.66 42.73 8.89
N GLU A 452 8.95 41.69 9.67
CA GLU A 452 10.19 40.91 9.56
C GLU A 452 10.30 40.20 8.23
N PHE A 453 9.19 39.64 7.72
CA PHE A 453 9.15 39.03 6.40
C PHE A 453 9.49 40.04 5.31
N HIS A 454 8.88 41.23 5.31
CA HIS A 454 9.19 42.27 4.31
C HIS A 454 10.66 42.70 4.36
N LEU A 455 11.24 42.84 5.55
CA LEU A 455 12.64 43.20 5.73
C LEU A 455 13.58 42.12 5.17
N VAL A 456 13.34 40.85 5.54
CA VAL A 456 14.16 39.72 5.08
C VAL A 456 13.96 39.47 3.58
N TYR A 457 12.74 39.63 3.07
CA TYR A 457 12.42 39.49 1.65
C TYR A 457 13.20 40.52 0.83
N ASN A 458 13.17 41.79 1.23
CA ASN A 458 13.93 42.85 0.56
C ASN A 458 15.44 42.63 0.63
N GLN A 459 15.95 42.13 1.76
CA GLN A 459 17.37 41.75 1.87
C GLN A 459 17.75 40.58 0.95
N THR A 460 16.82 39.66 0.70
CA THR A 460 17.07 38.43 -0.07
C THR A 460 16.93 38.65 -1.58
N PHE A 461 15.90 39.40 -1.99
CA PHE A 461 15.53 39.57 -3.40
C PHE A 461 15.75 40.99 -3.95
N GLY A 462 16.07 41.97 -3.09
CA GLY A 462 16.32 43.36 -3.49
C GLY A 462 15.05 44.17 -3.79
N GLU A 463 13.87 43.63 -3.50
CA GLU A 463 12.57 44.26 -3.74
C GLU A 463 11.56 43.92 -2.63
N LEU A 464 10.42 44.61 -2.59
CA LEU A 464 9.32 44.28 -1.66
C LEU A 464 8.42 43.17 -2.24
N PRO A 465 7.83 42.32 -1.39
CA PRO A 465 6.92 41.27 -1.85
C PRO A 465 5.67 41.88 -2.49
N SER A 466 5.21 41.27 -3.60
CA SER A 466 3.99 41.68 -4.28
C SER A 466 2.78 41.63 -3.34
N PRO A 467 1.86 42.63 -3.37
CA PRO A 467 0.60 42.57 -2.62
C PRO A 467 -0.29 41.37 -2.97
N SER A 468 -0.12 40.78 -4.16
CA SER A 468 -0.84 39.60 -4.63
C SER A 468 -0.12 38.28 -4.35
N MET A 469 1.00 38.31 -3.60
CA MET A 469 1.75 37.12 -3.25
C MET A 469 0.88 36.12 -2.49
N LYS A 470 0.92 34.86 -2.93
CA LYS A 470 0.24 33.75 -2.26
C LYS A 470 1.17 33.08 -1.26
N PHE A 471 0.59 32.70 -0.13
CA PHE A 471 1.26 31.94 0.91
C PHE A 471 0.66 30.54 1.03
N TYR A 472 1.49 29.59 1.43
CA TYR A 472 1.14 28.17 1.47
C TYR A 472 1.58 27.56 2.80
N SER A 473 0.84 26.54 3.25
CA SER A 473 1.06 25.87 4.54
C SER A 473 1.88 24.60 4.40
N ARG A 474 2.03 24.09 3.17
CA ARG A 474 2.61 22.78 2.90
C ARG A 474 3.46 22.78 1.64
N TYR A 475 4.53 22.01 1.69
CA TYR A 475 5.43 21.73 0.59
C TYR A 475 5.59 20.22 0.43
N VAL A 476 5.38 19.71 -0.77
CA VAL A 476 5.64 18.31 -1.14
C VAL A 476 7.01 18.24 -1.77
N HIS A 477 7.88 17.36 -1.28
CA HIS A 477 9.11 16.96 -1.96
C HIS A 477 9.23 15.44 -1.98
N GLY A 478 9.01 14.86 -3.16
CA GLY A 478 8.91 13.43 -3.32
C GLY A 478 7.74 12.84 -2.54
N LEU A 479 8.05 11.95 -1.60
CA LEU A 479 7.08 11.30 -0.70
C LEU A 479 6.79 12.10 0.59
N ILE A 480 7.59 13.13 0.86
CA ILE A 480 7.58 13.82 2.14
C ILE A 480 6.78 15.11 1.98
N VAL A 481 5.86 15.35 2.91
CA VAL A 481 5.18 16.63 3.04
C VAL A 481 5.69 17.36 4.26
N TYR A 482 6.28 18.53 4.00
CA TYR A 482 6.71 19.48 5.00
C TYR A 482 5.55 20.43 5.27
N HIS A 483 5.28 20.66 6.55
CA HIS A 483 4.25 21.59 6.99
C HIS A 483 4.91 22.89 7.45
N SER A 484 4.12 23.95 7.57
CA SER A 484 4.52 25.17 8.24
C SER A 484 3.75 25.33 9.56
N THR A 485 4.20 26.25 10.41
CA THR A 485 3.46 26.62 11.62
C THR A 485 2.10 27.28 11.33
N SER A 486 1.87 27.72 10.08
CA SER A 486 0.58 28.22 9.60
C SER A 486 -0.40 27.11 9.16
N TYR A 487 -0.06 25.83 9.31
CA TYR A 487 -0.96 24.72 9.05
C TYR A 487 -1.99 24.52 10.18
N SER A 488 -3.28 24.57 9.86
CA SER A 488 -4.37 24.59 10.85
C SER A 488 -4.55 23.27 11.61
N ARG A 489 -4.09 22.14 11.07
CA ARG A 489 -4.22 20.80 11.69
C ARG A 489 -2.97 20.32 12.41
N ARG A 490 -2.08 21.25 12.79
CA ARG A 490 -0.77 20.96 13.42
C ARG A 490 -0.78 20.17 14.73
N ASN A 491 -1.94 19.98 15.36
CA ASN A 491 -2.03 19.57 16.77
C ASN A 491 -1.34 18.24 17.10
N ASN A 492 -1.02 17.42 16.09
CA ASN A 492 -0.33 16.14 16.26
C ASN A 492 0.98 16.00 15.47
N CYS A 493 1.43 17.02 14.72
CA CYS A 493 2.59 16.87 13.82
C CYS A 493 3.69 17.92 14.06
N ASN A 494 4.95 17.46 14.20
CA ASN A 494 6.15 18.30 14.31
C ASN A 494 6.84 18.56 12.96
N SER A 495 6.14 18.28 11.87
CA SER A 495 6.63 18.29 10.48
C SER A 495 6.95 19.68 9.90
N PHE A 496 6.83 20.73 10.72
CA PHE A 496 7.30 22.09 10.44
C PHE A 496 8.71 22.37 10.97
N SER A 497 9.30 21.44 11.72
CA SER A 497 10.70 21.52 12.15
C SER A 497 11.59 20.77 11.15
N VAL A 498 12.67 21.40 10.69
CA VAL A 498 13.52 20.87 9.61
C VAL A 498 15.01 21.06 9.88
N LEU A 499 15.82 20.18 9.29
CA LEU A 499 17.26 20.34 9.09
C LEU A 499 17.47 21.03 7.74
N ILE A 500 18.34 22.04 7.73
CA ILE A 500 18.56 22.95 6.61
C ILE A 500 20.03 22.84 6.18
N ASP A 501 20.28 22.70 4.88
CA ASP A 501 21.62 22.80 4.30
C ASP A 501 22.06 24.28 4.31
N ALA A 502 22.67 24.69 5.41
CA ALA A 502 23.25 26.02 5.56
C ALA A 502 24.77 25.96 5.43
N ARG A 503 25.34 26.98 4.77
CA ARG A 503 26.79 27.16 4.67
C ARG A 503 27.23 28.36 5.48
N ASN A 504 28.36 28.25 6.18
CA ASN A 504 28.96 29.39 6.86
C ASN A 504 29.67 30.34 5.87
N SER A 505 30.23 31.44 6.37
CA SER A 505 30.97 32.42 5.57
C SER A 505 32.23 31.87 4.89
N ARG A 506 32.67 30.67 5.28
CA ARG A 506 33.80 29.93 4.68
C ARG A 506 33.34 28.86 3.68
N GLY A 507 32.03 28.73 3.45
CA GLY A 507 31.44 27.74 2.55
C GLY A 507 31.27 26.34 3.15
N GLU A 508 31.65 26.13 4.41
CA GLU A 508 31.53 24.85 5.11
C GLU A 508 30.06 24.60 5.50
N ARG A 509 29.62 23.34 5.39
CA ARG A 509 28.29 22.93 5.83
C ARG A 509 28.19 23.03 7.35
N VAL A 510 27.10 23.60 7.84
CA VAL A 510 26.78 23.69 9.26
C VAL A 510 25.41 23.09 9.48
N ASN A 511 25.29 22.20 10.47
CA ASN A 511 24.00 21.67 10.90
C ASN A 511 23.14 22.83 11.40
N CYS A 512 22.05 23.07 10.68
CA CYS A 512 21.18 24.18 10.94
C CYS A 512 19.74 23.70 11.04
N PHE A 513 19.07 24.01 12.15
CA PHE A 513 17.71 23.59 12.39
C PHE A 513 16.77 24.78 12.22
N GLY A 514 15.49 24.55 11.93
CA GLY A 514 14.54 25.65 11.83
C GLY A 514 13.09 25.22 11.92
N GLN A 515 12.22 26.19 12.21
CA GLN A 515 10.77 26.06 12.18
C GLN A 515 10.20 26.87 11.03
N ILE A 516 9.58 26.18 10.07
CA ILE A 516 9.01 26.78 8.86
C ILE A 516 7.76 27.57 9.25
N LEU A 517 7.75 28.88 8.95
CA LEU A 517 6.64 29.76 9.26
C LEU A 517 5.54 29.66 8.19
N PHE A 518 5.91 29.81 6.92
CA PHE A 518 5.05 29.66 5.74
C PHE A 518 5.90 29.57 4.46
N TYR A 519 5.29 29.11 3.37
CA TYR A 519 5.90 28.99 2.04
C TYR A 519 5.34 30.01 1.06
N PHE A 520 6.07 30.29 -0.01
CA PHE A 520 5.68 31.19 -1.10
C PHE A 520 6.48 30.92 -2.38
N TYR A 521 6.04 31.48 -3.50
CA TYR A 521 6.76 31.42 -4.78
C TYR A 521 7.42 32.76 -5.11
N VAL A 522 8.62 32.70 -5.70
CA VAL A 522 9.27 33.81 -6.41
C VAL A 522 9.76 33.24 -7.75
N ASP A 523 9.35 33.84 -8.87
CA ASP A 523 9.69 33.37 -10.23
C ASP A 523 9.48 31.86 -10.45
N ASN A 524 8.32 31.34 -10.05
CA ASN A 524 7.96 29.92 -10.09
C ASN A 524 8.90 28.97 -9.31
N ARG A 525 9.75 29.51 -8.43
CA ARG A 525 10.59 28.72 -7.52
C ARG A 525 10.04 28.76 -6.10
N PRO A 526 9.94 27.62 -5.40
CA PRO A 526 9.37 27.56 -4.07
C PRO A 526 10.40 27.96 -3.00
N PHE A 527 10.01 28.88 -2.13
CA PHE A 527 10.78 29.35 -0.98
C PHE A 527 9.97 29.18 0.31
N TYR A 528 10.68 29.24 1.43
CA TYR A 528 10.05 29.23 2.74
C TYR A 528 10.71 30.25 3.67
N PHE A 529 9.87 30.85 4.51
CA PHE A 529 10.30 31.73 5.58
C PHE A 529 10.43 30.92 6.86
N VAL A 530 11.58 30.98 7.53
CA VAL A 530 11.91 30.08 8.63
C VAL A 530 12.50 30.83 9.81
N LYS A 531 12.13 30.37 11.02
CA LYS A 531 12.84 30.68 12.25
C LYS A 531 14.00 29.70 12.42
N GLN A 532 15.20 30.13 12.07
CA GLN A 532 16.44 29.38 12.12
C GLN A 532 16.99 29.31 13.55
N PHE A 533 17.50 28.15 13.94
CA PHE A 533 18.20 27.90 15.20
C PHE A 533 19.62 27.40 14.94
N PHE A 534 20.54 27.84 15.79
CA PHE A 534 21.94 27.40 15.74
C PHE A 534 22.22 26.35 16.79
N GLU A 535 23.05 25.39 16.41
CA GLU A 535 23.62 24.41 17.32
C GLU A 535 24.47 25.13 18.40
N SER A 536 24.27 24.69 19.64
CA SER A 536 25.00 25.15 20.81
C SER A 536 26.40 24.52 20.83
N LYS A 537 27.35 25.22 21.43
CA LYS A 537 28.66 24.62 21.76
C LYS A 537 28.56 23.58 22.88
N ASN A 538 27.49 23.63 23.68
CA ASN A 538 27.25 22.67 24.74
C ASN A 538 26.60 21.41 24.18
N GLN A 539 27.02 20.25 24.69
CA GLN A 539 26.44 18.95 24.35
C GLN A 539 25.18 18.66 25.17
N PHE A 540 24.27 17.85 24.65
CA PHE A 540 23.01 17.54 25.33
C PHE A 540 23.23 16.86 26.69
N SER A 541 24.16 15.91 26.75
CA SER A 541 24.59 15.25 28.00
C SER A 541 24.95 16.22 29.13
N SER A 542 25.50 17.41 28.82
CA SER A 542 25.88 18.40 29.84
C SER A 542 24.70 18.97 30.64
N LEU A 543 23.48 18.80 30.15
CA LEU A 543 22.24 19.25 30.81
C LEU A 543 21.53 18.15 31.60
N ILE A 544 22.00 16.91 31.51
CA ILE A 544 21.38 15.75 32.15
C ILE A 544 22.31 15.23 33.24
N ARG A 545 21.74 14.87 34.39
CA ARG A 545 22.51 14.23 35.47
C ARG A 545 22.78 12.76 35.10
N PRO A 546 24.02 12.28 35.21
CA PRO A 546 24.37 10.91 34.84
C PRO A 546 23.62 9.87 35.67
N SER A 547 23.18 8.80 35.00
CA SER A 547 22.81 7.54 35.67
C SER A 547 24.09 6.77 36.00
N GLN A 548 24.19 6.23 37.21
CA GLN A 548 25.33 5.40 37.62
C GLN A 548 25.37 4.03 36.90
N GLU A 549 24.30 3.65 36.20
CA GLU A 549 24.11 2.28 35.68
C GLU A 549 24.67 2.05 34.27
N ASN A 550 24.95 3.09 33.49
CA ASN A 550 25.45 2.95 32.12
C ASN A 550 26.59 3.93 31.83
N PRO A 551 27.86 3.49 31.70
CA PRO A 551 29.01 4.38 31.52
C PRO A 551 29.11 5.04 30.13
N LYS A 552 28.28 4.64 29.15
CA LYS A 552 28.33 5.17 27.76
C LYS A 552 27.12 6.04 27.38
N TRP A 553 26.24 6.36 28.32
CA TRP A 553 25.00 7.10 28.03
C TRP A 553 25.23 8.47 27.34
N GLU A 554 26.29 9.18 27.71
CA GLU A 554 26.65 10.50 27.14
C GLU A 554 26.94 10.41 25.64
N PHE A 555 27.63 9.36 25.22
CA PHE A 555 27.96 9.13 23.82
C PHE A 555 26.69 9.02 22.98
N TYR A 556 25.76 8.14 23.39
CA TYR A 556 24.49 7.95 22.67
C TYR A 556 23.67 9.25 22.61
N LEU A 557 23.56 9.98 23.71
CA LEU A 557 22.79 11.23 23.69
C LEU A 557 23.39 12.28 22.76
N ASN A 558 24.71 12.44 22.77
CA ASN A 558 25.38 13.45 21.96
C ASN A 558 25.49 13.05 20.48
N GLU A 559 25.48 11.75 20.19
CA GLU A 559 25.45 11.22 18.82
C GLU A 559 24.10 11.47 18.15
N TYR A 560 22.98 11.26 18.87
CA TYR A 560 21.64 11.38 18.32
C TYR A 560 21.02 12.78 18.44
N TYR A 561 21.38 13.56 19.47
CA TYR A 561 20.73 14.83 19.75
C TYR A 561 21.68 16.02 19.73
N SER A 562 21.43 16.92 18.78
CA SER A 562 22.00 18.27 18.78
C SER A 562 21.26 19.15 19.78
N LEU A 563 22.02 20.01 20.48
CA LEU A 563 21.44 21.01 21.38
C LEU A 563 21.33 22.34 20.64
N ILE A 564 20.14 22.93 20.55
CA ILE A 564 19.91 24.24 19.91
C ILE A 564 19.55 25.31 20.93
N CYS A 565 19.97 26.55 20.65
CA CYS A 565 19.74 27.71 21.53
C CYS A 565 18.75 28.70 20.91
N HIS A 566 17.64 28.96 21.61
CA HIS A 566 16.56 29.85 21.13
C HIS A 566 16.97 31.32 21.10
N ALA A 567 17.81 31.76 22.03
CA ALA A 567 18.24 33.17 22.13
C ALA A 567 19.03 33.66 20.91
N LYS A 568 19.54 32.74 20.08
CA LYS A 568 20.30 33.05 18.87
C LYS A 568 19.48 32.85 17.59
N SER A 569 18.17 32.67 17.69
CA SER A 569 17.35 32.40 16.51
C SER A 569 17.34 33.58 15.54
N ARG A 570 17.26 33.30 14.24
CA ARG A 570 17.17 34.31 13.18
C ARG A 570 16.00 34.00 12.24
N LEU A 571 15.43 35.05 11.65
CA LEU A 571 14.44 34.91 10.59
C LEU A 571 15.14 35.03 9.25
N ILE A 572 14.92 34.05 8.37
CA ILE A 572 15.62 33.97 7.09
C ILE A 572 14.73 33.29 6.03
N ILE A 573 15.03 33.53 4.76
CA ILE A 573 14.40 32.87 3.61
C ILE A 573 15.38 31.88 3.00
N TYR A 574 14.91 30.66 2.76
CA TYR A 574 15.66 29.63 2.04
C TYR A 574 14.84 29.10 0.85
N PRO A 575 15.50 28.67 -0.24
CA PRO A 575 14.82 27.88 -1.26
C PRO A 575 14.46 26.52 -0.68
N CYS A 576 13.29 25.98 -1.05
CA CYS A 576 12.80 24.71 -0.50
C CYS A 576 13.75 23.52 -0.76
N SER A 577 14.60 23.61 -1.78
CA SER A 577 15.68 22.65 -2.05
C SER A 577 16.76 22.58 -0.97
N SER A 578 16.80 23.53 -0.03
CA SER A 578 17.74 23.51 1.10
C SER A 578 17.24 22.67 2.28
N ILE A 579 16.01 22.15 2.22
CA ILE A 579 15.48 21.28 3.28
C ILE A 579 16.11 19.90 3.12
N ILE A 580 16.83 19.43 4.14
CA ILE A 580 17.47 18.11 4.17
C ILE A 580 16.48 17.06 4.67
N SER A 581 15.87 17.30 5.84
CA SER A 581 14.96 16.36 6.48
C SER A 581 14.04 17.07 7.48
N LYS A 582 13.00 16.37 7.93
CA LYS A 582 12.26 16.78 9.14
C LYS A 582 13.13 16.59 10.37
N CYS A 583 12.77 17.28 11.44
CA CYS A 583 13.41 17.17 12.74
C CYS A 583 12.36 17.08 13.84
N ILE A 584 12.70 16.36 14.90
CA ILE A 584 11.98 16.42 16.16
C ILE A 584 12.71 17.43 17.04
N ILE A 585 11.99 18.44 17.53
CA ILE A 585 12.50 19.41 18.49
C ILE A 585 11.70 19.25 19.77
N PHE A 586 12.38 18.97 20.88
CA PHE A 586 11.77 18.94 22.20
C PHE A 586 12.42 19.99 23.09
N ARG A 587 11.57 20.72 23.82
CA ARG A 587 11.99 21.81 24.69
C ARG A 587 12.51 21.24 26.00
N LEU A 588 13.72 21.65 26.38
CA LEU A 588 14.33 21.26 27.66
C LEU A 588 14.05 22.33 28.71
N ASP A 589 14.29 23.60 28.35
CA ASP A 589 14.02 24.76 29.18
C ASP A 589 13.68 25.99 28.31
N ASP A 590 13.77 27.19 28.87
CA ASP A 590 13.49 28.43 28.14
C ASP A 590 14.57 28.84 27.13
N LYS A 591 15.78 28.29 27.27
CA LYS A 591 16.94 28.67 26.48
C LYS A 591 17.32 27.61 25.46
N TYR A 592 17.12 26.33 25.78
CA TYR A 592 17.60 25.19 25.03
C TYR A 592 16.48 24.23 24.64
N SER A 593 16.63 23.69 23.43
CA SER A 593 15.92 22.51 22.96
C SER A 593 16.93 21.48 22.49
N ALA A 594 16.60 20.21 22.62
CA ALA A 594 17.31 19.17 21.91
C ALA A 594 16.55 18.86 20.61
N CYS A 595 17.30 18.57 19.56
CA CYS A 595 16.78 18.27 18.25
C CYS A 595 17.52 17.09 17.61
N THR A 596 16.77 16.31 16.84
CA THR A 596 17.31 15.21 16.03
C THR A 596 16.64 15.23 14.66
N PRO A 597 17.39 15.00 13.57
CA PRO A 597 16.80 14.65 12.28
C PRO A 597 15.91 13.42 12.41
N VAL A 598 14.86 13.35 11.60
CA VAL A 598 14.03 12.15 11.44
C VAL A 598 14.69 11.26 10.39
N GLU A 599 15.15 10.08 10.78
CA GLU A 599 15.79 9.11 9.87
C GLU A 599 14.77 8.32 9.03
N LEU A 600 13.62 8.01 9.63
CA LEU A 600 12.54 7.26 9.00
C LEU A 600 11.18 7.85 9.38
N GLU A 601 10.41 8.22 8.36
CA GLU A 601 9.03 8.67 8.51
C GLU A 601 8.10 7.49 8.20
N LEU A 602 7.39 7.00 9.23
CA LEU A 602 6.48 5.85 9.12
C LEU A 602 5.04 6.25 8.83
N GLU A 603 4.65 7.50 9.06
CA GLU A 603 3.33 8.05 8.70
C GLU A 603 3.48 9.50 8.27
N HIS A 604 2.54 9.96 7.46
CA HIS A 604 2.58 11.27 6.79
C HIS A 604 2.20 12.44 7.72
N ASP A 605 1.90 12.16 9.00
CA ASP A 605 1.53 13.15 10.02
C ASP A 605 2.27 12.95 11.34
#